data_AF-A0A151IMD2-F1
#
_entry.id   AF-A0A151IMD2-F1
#
_cell.length_a   1.000
_cell.length_b   1.000
_cell.length_c   1.000
_cell.angle_alpha   90.00
_cell.angle_beta   90.00
_cell.angle_gamma   90.00
#
_symmetry.space_group_name_H-M   'P 1'
#
loop_
_entity.id
_entity.type
_entity.pdbx_description
1 polymer ?
#
loop_
_entity_poly.entity_id
_entity_poly.type
_entity_poly.pdbx_seq_one_letter_code
_entity_poly.pdbx_strand_id
1 'polypeptide(L)'
;MKDNFVIMIESFHIGDVGNQHNVHELPPDKLKIREIVHIDIANDPIASADYKEDEDPSKFRSQKTGRGPLTGKDWKHNVQPVMTCYKLVTCEFKWFGLQTRIEGFIQKAERRLFTNFHRQVFCWIDRWYGLTMEDIRAIEDNTKEELDRQRHQGEVRGMRADD
;
A
#
# COMPACT_ATOMS: atom_id res chain seq x y z
N MET A 1 11.54 -12.88 -17.80
CA MET A 1 10.38 -13.69 -18.23
C MET A 1 9.65 -13.12 -19.45
N LYS A 2 10.18 -12.10 -20.16
CA LYS A 2 9.51 -11.47 -21.33
C LYS A 2 8.01 -11.25 -21.02
N ASP A 3 7.13 -11.60 -21.94
CA ASP A 3 5.68 -11.42 -21.84
C ASP A 3 4.97 -12.52 -21.01
N ASN A 4 5.74 -13.39 -20.34
CA ASN A 4 5.22 -14.44 -19.46
C ASN A 4 5.06 -13.98 -18.01
N PHE A 5 5.47 -12.74 -17.68
CA PHE A 5 5.28 -12.18 -16.35
C PHE A 5 5.00 -10.69 -16.40
N VAL A 6 3.87 -10.28 -15.83
CA VAL A 6 3.48 -8.87 -15.66
C VAL A 6 2.90 -8.68 -14.28
N ILE A 7 3.35 -7.63 -13.59
CA ILE A 7 2.63 -7.01 -12.48
C ILE A 7 2.44 -5.56 -12.86
N MET A 8 1.19 -5.10 -12.91
CA MET A 8 0.83 -3.73 -13.24
C MET A 8 -0.11 -3.21 -12.16
N ILE A 9 0.23 -2.05 -11.61
CA ILE A 9 -0.56 -1.37 -10.58
C ILE A 9 -0.96 -0.02 -11.13
N GLU A 10 -2.23 0.12 -11.50
CA GLU A 10 -2.83 1.38 -11.89
C GLU A 10 -3.50 1.99 -10.65
N SER A 11 -3.40 3.30 -10.45
CA SER A 11 -3.88 3.93 -9.22
C SER A 11 -4.55 5.28 -9.45
N PHE A 12 -5.79 5.41 -8.99
CA PHE A 12 -6.45 6.70 -8.82
C PHE A 12 -6.49 7.10 -7.34
N HIS A 13 -6.25 8.37 -7.06
CA HIS A 13 -6.31 8.95 -5.71
C HIS A 13 -7.44 9.99 -5.71
N ILE A 14 -8.55 9.68 -5.06
CA ILE A 14 -9.78 10.48 -5.14
C ILE A 14 -10.25 10.88 -3.74
N GLY A 15 -10.68 12.13 -3.58
CA GLY A 15 -11.24 12.67 -2.33
C GLY A 15 -12.61 12.11 -2.00
N ASP A 16 -12.69 10.82 -1.70
CA ASP A 16 -13.90 10.11 -1.26
C ASP A 16 -13.59 9.03 -0.21
N VAL A 17 -14.61 8.24 0.16
CA VAL A 17 -14.54 7.16 1.15
C VAL A 17 -14.59 5.75 0.54
N GLY A 18 -14.34 5.65 -0.78
CA GLY A 18 -14.18 4.37 -1.46
C GLY A 18 -15.45 3.80 -2.09
N ASN A 19 -16.44 4.64 -2.39
CA ASN A 19 -17.76 4.21 -2.86
C ASN A 19 -17.92 4.19 -4.38
N GLN A 20 -16.98 4.76 -5.14
CA GLN A 20 -17.06 4.71 -6.60
C GLN A 20 -16.82 3.32 -7.16
N HIS A 21 -17.68 2.93 -8.10
CA HIS A 21 -17.60 1.65 -8.80
C HIS A 21 -16.90 1.82 -10.15
N ASN A 22 -15.90 0.97 -10.42
CA ASN A 22 -15.19 0.89 -11.69
C ASN A 22 -14.50 2.19 -12.16
N VAL A 23 -13.78 2.88 -11.26
CA VAL A 23 -13.06 4.14 -11.58
C VAL A 23 -12.00 4.01 -12.68
N HIS A 24 -11.54 2.79 -12.97
CA HIS A 24 -10.59 2.51 -14.06
C HIS A 24 -11.29 2.20 -15.39
N GLU A 25 -12.62 2.30 -15.43
CA GLU A 25 -13.42 2.08 -16.64
C GLU A 25 -13.14 0.73 -17.32
N LEU A 26 -12.98 -0.33 -16.52
CA LEU A 26 -12.69 -1.65 -17.06
C LEU A 26 -13.80 -2.14 -17.98
N PRO A 27 -13.45 -2.79 -19.09
CA PRO A 27 -14.43 -3.42 -19.97
C PRO A 27 -15.14 -4.58 -19.24
N PRO A 28 -16.35 -4.98 -19.68
CA PRO A 28 -17.20 -5.93 -18.94
C PRO A 28 -16.55 -7.28 -18.63
N ASP A 29 -15.69 -7.78 -19.51
CA ASP A 29 -14.97 -9.05 -19.38
C ASP A 29 -13.95 -9.01 -18.23
N LYS A 30 -13.15 -7.94 -18.13
CA LYS A 30 -12.21 -7.73 -17.02
C LYS A 30 -12.93 -7.38 -15.73
N LEU A 31 -13.98 -6.57 -15.82
CA LEU A 31 -14.74 -6.14 -14.66
C LEU A 31 -15.42 -7.32 -13.95
N LYS A 32 -15.93 -8.30 -14.71
CA LYS A 32 -16.59 -9.50 -14.17
C LYS A 32 -15.66 -10.38 -13.33
N ILE A 33 -14.39 -10.47 -13.69
CA ILE A 33 -13.40 -11.32 -13.00
C ILE A 33 -12.65 -10.57 -11.90
N ARG A 34 -12.82 -9.26 -11.79
CA ARG A 34 -12.16 -8.43 -10.78
C ARG A 34 -12.74 -8.71 -9.40
N GLU A 35 -11.85 -8.93 -8.43
CA GLU A 35 -12.17 -8.93 -7.02
C GLU A 35 -11.97 -7.51 -6.42
N ILE A 36 -12.89 -7.07 -5.56
CA ILE A 36 -12.75 -5.83 -4.80
C ILE A 36 -12.29 -6.19 -3.40
N VAL A 37 -11.11 -5.71 -3.00
CA VAL A 37 -10.58 -5.85 -1.65
C VAL A 37 -10.47 -4.47 -1.02
N HIS A 38 -11.16 -4.27 0.11
CA HIS A 38 -11.00 -3.08 0.94
C HIS A 38 -9.86 -3.32 1.93
N ILE A 39 -8.96 -2.34 2.03
CA ILE A 39 -7.91 -2.31 3.05
C ILE A 39 -8.28 -1.27 4.10
N ASP A 40 -8.45 -1.71 5.34
CA ASP A 40 -8.69 -0.83 6.48
C ASP A 40 -7.42 -0.74 7.33
N ILE A 41 -6.69 0.37 7.22
CA ILE A 41 -5.41 0.57 7.91
C ILE A 41 -5.53 0.56 9.45
N ALA A 42 -6.73 0.80 9.99
CA ALA A 42 -6.96 0.81 11.44
C ALA A 42 -7.41 -0.54 11.97
N ASN A 43 -8.21 -1.29 11.19
CA ASN A 43 -8.94 -2.46 11.69
C ASN A 43 -8.53 -3.79 11.05
N ASP A 44 -7.86 -3.79 9.89
CA ASP A 44 -7.43 -5.05 9.26
C ASP A 44 -6.42 -5.80 10.14
N PRO A 45 -6.49 -7.14 10.20
CA PRO A 45 -5.53 -7.93 10.95
C PRO A 45 -4.13 -7.80 10.34
N ILE A 46 -3.13 -7.61 11.20
CA ILE A 46 -1.73 -7.54 10.83
C ILE A 46 -1.01 -8.78 11.36
N ALA A 47 -0.16 -9.39 10.53
CA ALA A 47 0.68 -10.49 10.97
C ALA A 47 1.59 -10.02 12.11
N SER A 48 1.79 -10.85 13.14
CA SER A 48 2.60 -10.49 14.30
C SER A 48 4.03 -10.08 13.93
N ALA A 49 4.59 -10.62 12.84
CA ALA A 49 5.91 -10.27 12.32
C ALA A 49 5.97 -8.87 11.67
N ASP A 50 4.84 -8.33 11.23
CA ASP A 50 4.73 -7.00 10.61
C ASP A 50 4.27 -5.93 11.60
N TYR A 51 3.60 -6.32 12.68
CA TYR A 51 3.04 -5.37 13.64
C TYR A 51 4.14 -4.61 14.37
N LYS A 52 4.06 -3.28 14.30
CA LYS A 52 4.82 -2.36 15.15
C LYS A 52 3.87 -1.34 15.73
N GLU A 53 4.02 -1.08 17.03
CA GLU A 53 3.13 -0.18 17.75
C GLU A 53 3.25 1.27 17.26
N ASP A 54 4.44 1.72 16.86
CA ASP A 54 4.68 3.04 16.29
C ASP A 54 4.18 3.19 14.84
N GLU A 55 3.75 2.09 14.23
CA GLU A 55 3.12 2.03 12.91
C GLU A 55 1.64 1.60 13.02
N ASP A 56 1.00 1.86 14.18
CA ASP A 56 -0.41 1.55 14.42
C ASP A 56 -1.32 2.80 14.37
N PRO A 57 -2.11 2.98 13.30
CA PRO A 57 -3.00 4.13 13.16
C PRO A 57 -4.06 4.23 14.26
N SER A 58 -4.41 3.12 14.92
CA SER A 58 -5.36 3.11 16.03
C SER A 58 -4.78 3.65 17.34
N LYS A 59 -3.45 3.81 17.40
CA LYS A 59 -2.71 4.34 18.55
C LYS A 59 -2.02 5.66 18.26
N PHE A 60 -1.74 5.96 16.99
CA PHE A 60 -1.03 7.15 16.58
C PHE A 60 -1.92 8.40 16.54
N ARG A 61 -1.43 9.51 17.11
CA ARG A 61 -1.98 10.86 16.92
C ARG A 61 -0.87 11.81 16.49
N SER A 62 -1.05 12.45 15.34
CA SER A 62 -0.11 13.44 14.79
C SER A 62 -0.07 14.68 15.66
N GLN A 63 1.14 15.12 16.01
CA GLN A 63 1.37 16.36 16.75
C GLN A 63 1.29 17.59 15.83
N LYS A 64 1.61 17.46 14.55
CA LYS A 64 1.54 18.58 13.59
C LYS A 64 0.13 18.87 13.09
N THR A 65 -0.71 17.84 12.96
CA THR A 65 -2.03 17.96 12.30
C THR A 65 -3.20 17.63 13.23
N GLY A 66 -2.94 17.00 14.38
CA GLY A 66 -3.98 16.53 15.29
C GLY A 66 -4.76 15.30 14.80
N ARG A 67 -4.46 14.76 13.61
CA ARG A 67 -5.15 13.59 13.04
C ARG A 67 -4.82 12.31 13.81
N GLY A 68 -5.79 11.39 13.85
CA GLY A 68 -5.70 10.15 14.61
C GLY A 68 -5.99 10.34 16.10
N PRO A 69 -6.08 9.26 16.90
CA PRO A 69 -6.08 7.86 16.44
C PRO A 69 -7.31 7.53 15.59
N LEU A 70 -7.15 6.59 14.66
CA LEU A 70 -8.24 6.06 13.84
C LEU A 70 -8.93 4.94 14.60
N THR A 71 -10.15 5.18 15.08
CA THR A 71 -10.86 4.26 15.95
C THR A 71 -12.27 3.95 15.46
N GLY A 72 -12.69 2.70 15.63
CA GLY A 72 -14.03 2.23 15.23
C GLY A 72 -14.09 1.81 13.76
N LYS A 73 -15.15 1.08 13.42
CA LYS A 73 -15.34 0.52 12.07
C LYS A 73 -15.62 1.58 11.00
N ASP A 74 -16.19 2.71 11.41
CA ASP A 74 -16.61 3.79 10.50
C ASP A 74 -15.69 5.02 10.58
N TRP A 75 -14.44 4.86 11.05
CA TRP A 75 -13.51 5.98 11.26
C TRP A 75 -13.37 6.85 10.01
N LYS A 76 -13.37 6.26 8.81
CA LYS A 76 -13.24 6.95 7.53
C LYS A 76 -14.37 7.96 7.23
N HIS A 77 -15.54 7.81 7.86
CA HIS A 77 -16.67 8.74 7.72
C HIS A 77 -16.61 9.89 8.75
N ASN A 78 -15.77 9.75 9.78
CA ASN A 78 -15.70 10.68 10.91
C ASN A 78 -14.41 11.52 10.92
N VAL A 79 -13.60 11.43 9.86
CA VAL A 79 -12.33 12.16 9.72
C VAL A 79 -12.32 13.04 8.47
N GLN A 80 -11.60 14.15 8.56
CA GLN A 80 -11.33 15.04 7.43
C GLN A 80 -9.90 15.58 7.50
N PRO A 81 -9.22 15.76 6.35
CA PRO A 81 -9.61 15.27 5.03
C PRO A 81 -9.54 13.74 4.92
N VAL A 82 -10.30 13.17 3.98
CA VAL A 82 -10.26 11.75 3.62
C VAL A 82 -10.14 11.60 2.10
N MET A 83 -9.45 10.54 1.66
CA MET A 83 -9.35 10.14 0.26
C MET A 83 -9.26 8.62 0.17
N THR A 84 -9.45 8.08 -1.04
CA THR A 84 -9.28 6.65 -1.35
C THR A 84 -8.30 6.46 -2.50
N CYS A 85 -7.36 5.54 -2.28
CA CYS A 85 -6.48 5.01 -3.32
C CYS A 85 -7.15 3.79 -3.96
N TYR A 86 -7.67 3.94 -5.17
CA TYR A 86 -8.16 2.83 -5.96
C TYR A 86 -6.99 2.19 -6.70
N LYS A 87 -6.45 1.09 -6.17
CA LYS A 87 -5.32 0.37 -6.79
C LYS A 87 -5.83 -0.84 -7.56
N LEU A 88 -5.75 -0.81 -8.88
CA LEU A 88 -6.03 -1.96 -9.73
C LEU A 88 -4.74 -2.75 -9.96
N VAL A 89 -4.68 -3.95 -9.39
CA VAL A 89 -3.53 -4.86 -9.52
C VAL A 89 -3.83 -5.92 -10.57
N THR A 90 -3.14 -5.83 -11.70
CA THR A 90 -3.15 -6.86 -12.75
C THR A 90 -1.88 -7.69 -12.64
N CYS A 91 -2.03 -9.01 -12.49
CA CYS A 91 -0.92 -9.95 -12.46
C CYS A 91 -1.14 -11.02 -13.54
N GLU A 92 -0.10 -11.30 -14.32
CA GLU A 92 -0.09 -12.37 -15.32
C GLU A 92 1.20 -13.18 -15.16
N PHE A 93 1.08 -14.49 -14.93
CA PHE A 93 2.23 -15.40 -14.83
C PHE A 93 2.02 -16.66 -15.67
N LYS A 94 2.54 -16.66 -16.89
CA LYS A 94 2.36 -17.76 -17.86
C LYS A 94 3.39 -18.85 -17.62
N TRP A 95 3.09 -19.75 -16.68
CA TRP A 95 3.88 -20.96 -16.45
C TRP A 95 2.98 -22.17 -16.18
N PHE A 96 3.13 -23.20 -17.01
CA PHE A 96 2.33 -24.42 -16.91
C PHE A 96 2.46 -25.08 -15.52
N GLY A 97 1.33 -25.25 -14.84
CA GLY A 97 1.26 -25.87 -13.51
C GLY A 97 1.58 -24.92 -12.33
N LEU A 98 1.99 -23.68 -12.58
CA LEU A 98 2.34 -22.71 -11.52
C LEU A 98 1.54 -21.41 -11.57
N GLN A 99 0.88 -21.09 -12.68
CA GLN A 99 0.16 -19.82 -12.89
C GLN A 99 -0.70 -19.37 -11.69
N THR A 100 -1.76 -20.12 -11.36
CA THR A 100 -2.71 -19.75 -10.32
C THR A 100 -2.05 -19.61 -8.95
N ARG A 101 -1.07 -20.46 -8.63
CA ARG A 101 -0.36 -20.40 -7.34
C ARG A 101 0.46 -19.12 -7.22
N ILE A 102 1.21 -18.77 -8.27
CA ILE A 102 2.09 -17.60 -8.27
C ILE A 102 1.29 -16.30 -8.36
N GLU A 103 0.27 -16.23 -9.21
CA GLU A 103 -0.62 -15.06 -9.27
C GLU A 103 -1.34 -14.83 -7.94
N GLY A 104 -1.85 -15.90 -7.31
CA GLY A 104 -2.47 -15.80 -5.98
C GLY A 104 -1.48 -15.39 -4.88
N PHE A 105 -0.23 -15.86 -4.95
CA PHE A 105 0.83 -15.41 -4.03
C PHE A 105 1.12 -13.92 -4.19
N ILE A 106 1.27 -13.43 -5.43
CA ILE A 106 1.53 -12.02 -5.72
C ILE A 106 0.39 -11.13 -5.21
N GLN A 107 -0.86 -11.50 -5.46
CA GLN A 107 -2.01 -10.72 -4.98
C GLN A 107 -2.05 -10.62 -3.45
N LYS A 108 -1.69 -11.69 -2.74
CA LYS A 108 -1.56 -11.68 -1.27
C LYS A 108 -0.40 -10.79 -0.80
N ALA A 109 0.75 -10.87 -1.48
CA ALA A 109 1.92 -10.05 -1.18
C ALA A 109 1.63 -8.56 -1.39
N GLU A 110 0.96 -8.18 -2.49
CA GLU A 110 0.55 -6.80 -2.77
C GLU A 110 -0.44 -6.28 -1.72
N ARG A 111 -1.44 -7.09 -1.32
CA ARG A 111 -2.34 -6.72 -0.23
C ARG A 111 -1.57 -6.46 1.07
N ARG A 112 -0.68 -7.37 1.47
CA ARG A 112 0.17 -7.24 2.67
C ARG A 112 1.03 -5.97 2.60
N LEU A 113 1.65 -5.72 1.45
CA LEU A 113 2.45 -4.52 1.19
C LEU A 113 1.62 -3.25 1.35
N PHE A 114 0.46 -3.16 0.68
CA PHE A 114 -0.40 -1.97 0.76
C PHE A 114 -0.92 -1.73 2.17
N THR A 115 -1.32 -2.76 2.91
CA THR A 115 -1.76 -2.61 4.29
C THR A 115 -0.67 -2.00 5.16
N ASN A 116 0.54 -2.58 5.15
CA ASN A 116 1.66 -2.11 5.97
C ASN A 116 2.15 -0.73 5.53
N PHE A 117 2.26 -0.50 4.23
CA PHE A 117 2.69 0.78 3.66
C PHE A 117 1.76 1.93 4.07
N HIS A 118 0.45 1.79 3.91
CA HIS A 118 -0.46 2.90 4.23
C HIS A 118 -0.60 3.14 5.74
N ARG A 119 -0.41 2.11 6.58
CA ARG A 119 -0.26 2.28 8.03
C ARG A 119 0.94 3.15 8.37
N GLN A 120 2.11 2.84 7.78
CA GLN A 120 3.33 3.64 7.94
C GLN A 120 3.15 5.07 7.44
N VAL A 121 2.59 5.26 6.24
CA VAL A 121 2.33 6.60 5.68
C VAL A 121 1.50 7.45 6.63
N PHE A 122 0.45 6.90 7.24
CA PHE A 122 -0.37 7.61 8.22
C PHE A 122 0.41 7.92 9.51
N CYS A 123 1.06 6.92 10.10
CA CYS A 123 1.82 7.11 11.34
C CYS A 123 3.06 8.00 11.18
N TRP A 124 3.54 8.19 9.95
CA TRP A 124 4.65 9.08 9.62
C TRP A 124 4.21 10.46 9.14
N ILE A 125 2.92 10.83 9.26
CA ILE A 125 2.41 12.18 8.91
C ILE A 125 3.33 13.27 9.43
N ASP A 126 3.78 13.20 10.68
CA ASP A 126 4.61 14.26 11.26
C ASP A 126 6.00 14.39 10.59
N ARG A 127 6.47 13.36 9.88
CA ARG A 127 7.75 13.36 9.16
C ARG A 127 7.65 14.03 7.79
N TRP A 128 6.53 13.84 7.09
CA TRP A 128 6.36 14.34 5.72
C TRP A 128 5.42 15.54 5.60
N TYR A 129 4.56 15.79 6.59
CA TYR A 129 3.66 16.93 6.58
C TYR A 129 4.44 18.24 6.64
N GLY A 130 4.22 19.08 5.62
CA GLY A 130 4.90 20.35 5.42
C GLY A 130 6.10 20.28 4.45
N LEU A 131 6.49 19.09 3.97
CA LEU A 131 7.50 18.97 2.93
C LEU A 131 6.98 19.54 1.60
N THR A 132 7.85 20.25 0.90
CA THR A 132 7.62 20.70 -0.47
C THR A 132 8.04 19.62 -1.46
N MET A 133 7.62 19.74 -2.72
CA MET A 133 8.10 18.82 -3.77
C MET A 133 9.61 18.91 -4.03
N GLU A 134 10.24 20.05 -3.70
CA GLU A 134 11.69 20.19 -3.76
C GLU A 134 12.36 19.36 -2.67
N ASP A 135 11.85 19.40 -1.43
CA ASP A 135 12.33 18.56 -0.34
C ASP A 135 12.20 17.07 -0.68
N ILE A 136 11.07 16.67 -1.29
CA ILE A 136 10.86 15.28 -1.73
C ILE A 136 11.92 14.86 -2.75
N ARG A 137 12.22 15.69 -3.76
CA ARG A 137 13.26 15.37 -4.75
C ARG A 137 14.65 15.23 -4.11
N ALA A 138 14.98 16.11 -3.17
CA ALA A 138 16.25 16.01 -2.44
C ALA A 138 16.32 14.73 -1.59
N ILE A 139 15.21 14.32 -0.97
CA ILE A 139 15.12 13.03 -0.25
C ILE A 139 15.28 11.85 -1.20
N GLU A 140 14.66 11.89 -2.39
CA GLU A 140 14.78 10.85 -3.42
C GLU A 140 16.24 10.67 -3.87
N ASP A 141 16.95 11.77 -4.14
CA ASP A 141 18.36 11.73 -4.56
C ASP A 141 19.26 11.12 -3.47
N ASN A 142 19.13 11.59 -2.22
CA ASN A 142 19.88 11.02 -1.09
C ASN A 142 19.53 9.54 -0.83
N THR A 143 18.25 9.19 -0.95
CA THR A 143 17.77 7.82 -0.72
C THR A 143 18.30 6.88 -1.79
N LYS A 144 18.40 7.32 -3.04
CA LYS A 144 18.97 6.53 -4.14
C LYS A 144 20.42 6.13 -3.84
N GLU A 145 21.26 7.08 -3.45
CA GLU A 145 22.67 6.81 -3.10
C GLU A 145 22.79 5.85 -1.91
N GLU A 146 21.99 6.07 -0.87
CA GLU A 146 22.00 5.23 0.33
C GLU A 146 21.51 3.81 0.06
N LEU A 147 20.46 3.64 -0.76
CA LEU A 147 19.97 2.32 -1.17
C LEU A 147 21.00 1.58 -2.02
N ASP A 148 21.69 2.29 -2.93
CA ASP A 148 22.78 1.70 -3.70
C ASP A 148 23.91 1.22 -2.79
N ARG A 149 24.32 2.02 -1.80
CA ARG A 149 25.33 1.62 -0.82
C ARG A 149 24.89 0.41 0.00
N GLN A 150 23.67 0.42 0.55
CA GLN A 150 23.14 -0.68 1.36
C GLN A 150 22.98 -1.97 0.56
N ARG A 151 22.63 -1.90 -0.73
CA ARG A 151 22.55 -3.08 -1.58
C ARG A 151 23.90 -3.79 -1.73
N HIS A 152 25.01 -3.04 -1.70
CA HIS A 152 26.35 -3.60 -1.82
C HIS A 152 26.99 -3.99 -0.47
N GLN A 153 26.65 -3.30 0.62
CA GLN A 153 27.37 -3.40 1.90
C GLN A 153 26.50 -3.81 3.09
N GLY A 154 25.17 -3.76 2.94
CA GLY A 154 24.22 -3.99 4.02
C GLY A 154 23.84 -5.46 4.21
N GLU A 155 23.14 -5.72 5.30
CA GLU A 155 22.56 -7.04 5.60
C GLU A 155 21.13 -7.15 5.07
N VAL A 156 20.68 -8.38 4.83
CA VAL A 156 19.30 -8.67 4.43
C VAL A 156 18.35 -8.27 5.56
N ARG A 157 17.38 -7.41 5.25
CA ARG A 157 16.42 -6.83 6.21
C ARG A 157 15.04 -6.63 5.57
N GLY A 158 14.05 -6.35 6.40
CA GLY A 158 12.68 -6.06 5.96
C GLY A 158 11.78 -7.29 5.90
N MET A 159 10.70 -7.18 5.14
CA MET A 159 9.68 -8.23 5.04
C MET A 159 10.24 -9.47 4.34
N ARG A 160 9.95 -10.64 4.92
CA ARG A 160 10.19 -11.93 4.28
C ARG A 160 8.89 -12.43 3.67
N ALA A 161 8.96 -13.00 2.48
CA ALA A 161 7.84 -13.74 1.92
C ALA A 161 7.55 -14.95 2.82
N ASP A 162 6.27 -15.22 3.08
CA ASP A 162 5.86 -16.45 3.73
C ASP A 162 5.89 -17.59 2.69
N ASP A 163 6.27 -18.81 3.10
CA ASP A 163 6.39 -20.01 2.25
C ASP A 163 5.04 -20.51 1.67
#